data_AF-A0A0S7XGJ9-F1
#
_entry.id   AF-A0A0S7XGJ9-F1
#
_cell.length_a   1.000
_cell.length_b   1.000
_cell.length_c   1.000
_cell.angle_alpha   90.00
_cell.angle_beta   90.00
_cell.angle_gamma   90.00
#
_symmetry.space_group_name_H-M   'P 1'
#
loop_
_entity.id
_entity.type
_entity.pdbx_description
1 polymer ?
#
loop_
_entity_poly.entity_id
_entity_poly.type
_entity_poly.pdbx_seq_one_letter_code
_entity_poly.pdbx_strand_id
1 'polypeptide(L)'
;MKDALSKKEAEVVRWLLKWDSLRRKPEWIVCNISLLLAGTLIVSSAVLTLSHLNDHIILVILVPSFLVGSLFAGLYILGIKRIRERHELASVIRKLESGV
;
A
#
# COMPACT_ATOMS: atom_id res chain seq x y z
N MET A 1 8.04 -5.75 36.63
CA MET A 1 6.72 -5.11 36.88
C MET A 1 5.80 -5.48 35.73
N LYS A 2 4.83 -6.37 35.98
CA LYS A 2 3.70 -6.61 35.07
C LYS A 2 2.66 -5.57 35.42
N ASP A 3 2.74 -4.39 34.82
CA ASP A 3 1.66 -3.43 34.93
C ASP A 3 0.53 -3.97 34.06
N ALA A 4 -0.42 -4.64 34.72
CA ALA A 4 -1.65 -5.06 34.10
C ALA A 4 -2.32 -3.79 33.53
N LEU A 5 -2.41 -3.72 32.19
CA LEU A 5 -3.02 -2.60 31.48
C LEU A 5 -4.34 -2.23 32.17
N SER A 6 -4.51 -0.96 32.50
CA SER A 6 -5.75 -0.49 33.11
C SER A 6 -6.92 -0.85 32.20
N LYS A 7 -8.08 -1.22 32.77
CA LYS A 7 -9.26 -1.61 31.97
C LYS A 7 -9.61 -0.58 30.89
N LYS A 8 -9.37 0.71 31.15
CA LYS A 8 -9.53 1.80 30.16
C LYS A 8 -8.50 1.73 29.03
N GLU A 9 -7.23 1.47 29.33
CA GLU A 9 -6.16 1.35 28.32
C GLU A 9 -6.41 0.16 27.41
N ALA A 10 -6.84 -0.97 27.97
CA ALA A 10 -7.18 -2.17 27.20
C ALA A 10 -8.36 -1.93 26.24
N GLU A 11 -9.33 -1.12 26.65
CA GLU A 11 -10.46 -0.75 25.80
C GLU A 11 -10.05 0.20 24.66
N VAL A 12 -9.20 1.18 24.95
CA VAL A 12 -8.61 2.08 23.94
C VAL A 12 -7.78 1.28 22.92
N VAL A 13 -6.96 0.34 23.38
CA VAL A 13 -6.16 -0.54 22.52
C VAL A 13 -7.05 -1.40 21.62
N ARG A 14 -8.10 -2.03 22.19
CA ARG A 14 -9.06 -2.81 21.39
C ARG A 14 -9.79 -1.97 20.37
N TRP A 15 -10.15 -0.73 20.72
CA TRP A 15 -10.77 0.21 19.78
C TRP A 15 -9.82 0.58 18.63
N LEU A 16 -8.55 0.90 18.93
CA LEU A 16 -7.50 1.18 17.94
C LEU A 16 -7.27 -0.01 16.99
N LEU A 17 -7.16 -1.22 17.53
CA LEU A 17 -6.98 -2.45 16.74
C LEU A 17 -8.19 -2.72 15.84
N LYS A 18 -9.41 -2.49 16.34
CA LYS A 18 -10.64 -2.66 15.55
C LYS A 18 -10.70 -1.65 14.41
N TRP A 19 -10.39 -0.39 14.70
CA TRP A 19 -10.33 0.69 13.71
C TRP A 19 -9.29 0.41 12.62
N ASP A 20 -8.10 -0.06 13.00
CA ASP A 20 -7.04 -0.43 12.05
C ASP A 20 -7.46 -1.60 11.16
N SER A 21 -8.13 -2.63 11.72
CA SER A 21 -8.62 -3.77 10.94
C SER A 21 -9.67 -3.37 9.88
N LEU A 22 -10.51 -2.37 10.19
CA LEU A 22 -11.53 -1.87 9.28
C LEU A 22 -10.92 -1.10 8.11
N ARG A 23 -9.86 -0.32 8.35
CA ARG A 23 -9.13 0.42 7.30
C ARG A 23 -8.22 -0.45 6.45
N ARG A 24 -7.76 -1.58 6.97
CA ARG A 24 -6.84 -2.46 6.26
C ARG A 24 -7.40 -2.97 4.93
N LYS A 25 -8.67 -3.38 4.90
CA LYS A 25 -9.33 -3.93 3.70
C LYS A 25 -9.37 -2.91 2.54
N PRO A 26 -9.90 -1.69 2.72
CA PRO A 26 -9.91 -0.70 1.64
C PRO A 26 -8.50 -0.26 1.25
N GLU A 27 -7.55 -0.11 2.18
CA GLU A 27 -6.15 0.20 1.84
C GLU A 27 -5.52 -0.88 0.94
N TRP A 28 -5.78 -2.16 1.23
CA TRP A 28 -5.31 -3.28 0.41
C TRP A 28 -5.89 -3.25 -1.01
N ILE A 29 -7.18 -2.94 -1.13
CA ILE A 29 -7.86 -2.79 -2.43
C ILE A 29 -7.25 -1.63 -3.22
N VAL A 30 -7.07 -0.47 -2.59
CA VAL A 30 -6.47 0.71 -3.23
C VAL A 30 -5.05 0.40 -3.71
N CYS A 31 -4.25 -0.31 -2.91
CA CYS A 31 -2.90 -0.73 -3.31
C CYS A 31 -2.96 -1.64 -4.55
N ASN A 32 -3.78 -2.67 -4.54
CA ASN A 32 -3.89 -3.60 -5.68
C ASN A 32 -4.42 -2.91 -6.95
N ILE A 33 -5.39 -2.00 -6.83
CA ILE A 33 -5.85 -1.19 -7.97
C ILE A 33 -4.71 -0.32 -8.50
N SER A 34 -3.92 0.30 -7.63
CA SER A 34 -2.75 1.10 -8.03
C SER A 34 -1.74 0.26 -8.80
N LEU A 35 -1.47 -0.98 -8.35
CA LEU A 35 -0.58 -1.90 -9.06
C LEU A 35 -1.13 -2.29 -10.43
N LEU A 36 -2.43 -2.59 -10.52
CA LEU A 36 -3.08 -2.93 -11.78
C LEU A 36 -2.99 -1.77 -12.79
N LEU A 37 -3.24 -0.54 -12.35
CA LEU A 37 -3.10 0.67 -13.16
C LEU A 37 -1.65 0.89 -13.60
N ALA A 38 -0.69 0.73 -12.69
CA ALA A 38 0.74 0.83 -13.00
C ALA A 38 1.13 -0.16 -14.10
N GLY A 39 0.79 -1.44 -13.94
CA GLY A 39 1.10 -2.48 -14.91
C GLY A 39 0.44 -2.21 -16.26
N THR A 40 -0.83 -1.82 -16.27
CA THR A 40 -1.57 -1.51 -17.51
C THR A 40 -0.94 -0.35 -18.27
N LEU A 41 -0.58 0.73 -17.58
CA LEU A 41 0.07 1.89 -18.18
C LEU A 41 1.44 1.54 -18.75
N ILE A 42 2.27 0.82 -17.99
CA ILE A 42 3.62 0.43 -18.42
C ILE A 42 3.55 -0.47 -19.66
N VAL A 43 2.68 -1.49 -19.65
CA VAL A 43 2.52 -2.41 -20.80
C VAL A 43 1.99 -1.66 -22.02
N SER A 44 0.99 -0.80 -21.85
CA SER A 44 0.42 -0.01 -22.94
C SER A 44 1.47 0.93 -23.56
N SER A 45 2.28 1.60 -22.72
CA SER A 45 3.39 2.43 -23.18
C SER A 45 4.44 1.62 -23.92
N ALA A 46 4.82 0.44 -23.42
CA ALA A 46 5.79 -0.42 -24.10
C ALA A 46 5.29 -0.87 -25.49
N VAL A 47 4.03 -1.30 -25.59
CA VAL A 47 3.41 -1.69 -26.87
C VAL A 47 3.37 -0.50 -27.84
N LEU A 48 2.95 0.68 -27.38
CA LEU A 48 2.92 1.89 -28.21
C LEU A 48 4.30 2.29 -28.71
N THR A 49 5.33 2.13 -27.87
CA THR A 49 6.74 2.38 -28.25
C THR A 49 7.13 1.48 -29.40
N LEU A 50 6.90 0.17 -29.25
CA LEU A 50 7.30 -0.83 -30.25
C LEU A 50 6.57 -0.63 -31.58
N SER A 51 5.29 -0.23 -31.53
CA SER A 51 4.48 -0.01 -32.74
C SER A 51 4.85 1.28 -33.49
N HIS A 52 5.54 2.24 -32.87
CA HIS A 52 5.80 3.56 -33.48
C HIS A 52 7.23 4.07 -33.23
N LEU A 53 8.21 3.18 -33.33
CA LEU A 53 9.64 3.47 -33.11
C LEU A 53 10.20 4.65 -33.93
N ASN A 54 9.59 4.98 -35.07
CA ASN A 54 10.03 6.06 -35.96
C ASN A 54 9.39 7.43 -35.67
N ASP A 55 8.46 7.53 -34.73
CA ASP A 55 7.69 8.75 -34.52
C ASP A 55 8.17 9.51 -33.27
N HIS A 56 8.91 10.60 -33.48
CA HIS A 56 9.48 11.41 -32.39
C HIS A 56 8.41 12.00 -31.46
N ILE A 57 7.18 12.19 -31.94
CA ILE A 57 6.06 12.72 -31.15
C ILE A 57 5.66 11.74 -30.04
N ILE A 58 5.87 10.44 -30.25
CA ILE A 58 5.46 9.41 -29.29
C ILE A 58 6.31 9.41 -28.03
N LEU A 59 7.56 9.88 -28.08
CA LEU A 59 8.39 10.06 -26.89
C LEU A 59 7.77 11.05 -25.89
N VAL A 60 7.07 12.08 -26.38
CA VAL A 60 6.41 13.09 -25.53
C VAL A 60 5.22 12.50 -24.77
N ILE A 61 4.56 11.48 -25.34
CA ILE A 61 3.43 10.77 -24.70
C ILE A 61 3.96 9.65 -23.79
N LEU A 62 5.03 8.98 -24.22
CA LEU A 62 5.56 7.81 -23.52
C LEU A 62 6.15 8.14 -22.16
N VAL A 63 6.95 9.21 -22.09
CA VAL A 63 7.67 9.60 -20.88
C VAL A 63 6.69 9.93 -19.74
N PRO A 64 5.65 10.76 -19.93
CA PRO A 64 4.62 10.98 -18.91
C PRO A 64 3.90 9.70 -18.51
N SER A 65 3.49 8.84 -19.45
CA SER A 65 2.80 7.59 -19.12
C SER A 65 3.66 6.64 -18.29
N PHE A 66 4.95 6.54 -18.62
CA PHE A 66 5.90 5.73 -17.85
C PHE A 66 6.15 6.30 -16.44
N LEU A 67 6.26 7.63 -16.32
CA LEU A 67 6.39 8.31 -15.03
C LEU A 67 5.15 8.09 -14.16
N VAL A 68 3.95 8.22 -14.72
CA VAL A 68 2.69 7.97 -14.00
C VAL A 68 2.59 6.51 -13.57
N GLY A 69 2.94 5.56 -14.45
CA GLY A 69 2.99 4.13 -14.10
C GLY A 69 3.97 3.84 -12.96
N SER A 70 5.15 4.45 -13.00
CA SER A 70 6.17 4.33 -11.95
C SER A 70 5.69 4.93 -10.62
N LEU A 71 4.97 6.05 -10.66
CA LEU A 71 4.39 6.67 -9.46
C LEU A 71 3.35 5.75 -8.81
N PHE A 72 2.47 5.14 -9.59
CA PHE A 72 1.50 4.16 -9.08
C PHE A 72 2.16 2.92 -8.49
N ALA A 73 3.24 2.42 -9.11
CA ALA A 73 4.04 1.34 -8.55
C ALA A 73 4.68 1.75 -7.20
N GLY A 74 5.18 2.98 -7.09
CA GLY A 74 5.70 3.53 -5.83
C GLY A 74 4.64 3.59 -4.72
N LEU A 75 3.42 4.06 -5.05
CA LEU A 75 2.30 4.07 -4.11
C LEU A 75 1.95 2.67 -3.61
N TYR A 76 1.98 1.67 -4.49
CA TYR A 76 1.78 0.27 -4.10
C TYR A 76 2.84 -0.21 -3.11
N ILE A 77 4.13 0.03 -3.39
CA ILE A 77 5.23 -0.39 -2.52
C ILE A 77 5.13 0.25 -1.14
N LEU A 78 4.91 1.56 -1.08
CA LEU A 78 4.75 2.30 0.18
C LEU A 78 3.51 1.84 0.94
N GLY A 79 2.40 1.61 0.24
CA GLY A 79 1.16 1.11 0.82
C GLY A 79 1.34 -0.27 1.45
N ILE A 80 1.94 -1.21 0.72
CA ILE A 80 2.27 -2.56 1.23
C ILE A 80 3.18 -2.48 2.45
N LYS A 81 4.25 -1.66 2.39
CA LYS A 81 5.18 -1.48 3.51
C LYS A 81 4.46 -0.98 4.76
N ARG A 82 3.62 0.05 4.63
CA ARG A 82 2.84 0.62 5.73
C ARG A 82 1.86 -0.40 6.33
N ILE A 83 1.20 -1.20 5.49
CA ILE A 83 0.28 -2.26 5.93
C ILE A 83 1.03 -3.35 6.70
N ARG A 84 2.27 -3.67 6.29
CA ARG A 84 3.14 -4.63 6.98
C ARG A 84 3.57 -4.11 8.35
N GLU A 85 4.05 -2.88 8.42
CA GLU A 85 4.46 -2.23 9.68
C GLU A 85 3.31 -2.18 10.69
N ARG A 86 2.10 -1.81 10.26
CA ARG A 86 0.90 -1.81 11.11
C ARG A 86 0.55 -3.21 11.62
N HIS A 87 0.74 -4.23 10.79
CA HIS A 87 0.48 -5.61 11.20
C HIS A 87 1.47 -6.09 12.26
N GLU A 88 2.74 -5.77 12.11
CA GLU A 88 3.77 -6.09 13.10
C GLU A 88 3.51 -5.36 14.41
N LEU A 89 3.17 -4.08 14.37
CA LEU A 89 2.74 -3.30 15.55
C LEU A 89 1.52 -3.92 16.24
N ALA A 90 0.47 -4.25 15.48
CA ALA A 90 -0.73 -4.90 16.03
C ALA A 90 -0.42 -6.27 16.66
N SER A 91 0.52 -7.02 16.08
CA SER A 91 1.00 -8.30 16.62
C SER A 91 1.73 -8.12 17.94
N VAL A 92 2.63 -7.13 18.03
CA VAL A 92 3.34 -6.78 19.27
C VAL A 92 2.38 -6.35 20.37
N ILE A 93 1.41 -5.48 20.04
CA ILE A 93 0.39 -5.02 20.99
C ILE A 93 -0.45 -6.18 21.53
N ARG A 94 -0.85 -7.12 20.66
CA ARG A 94 -1.58 -8.32 21.10
C ARG A 94 -0.75 -9.20 22.02
N LYS A 95 0.55 -9.35 21.78
CA LYS A 95 1.45 -10.11 22.67
C LYS A 95 1.52 -9.47 24.05
N LEU A 96 1.68 -8.14 24.10
CA LEU A 96 1.69 -7.35 25.33
C LEU A 96 0.38 -7.49 26.12
N GLU A 97 -0.78 -7.50 25.45
CA GLU A 97 -2.08 -7.71 26.09
C GLU A 97 -2.25 -9.14 26.65
N SER A 98 -1.69 -10.15 25.99
CA SER A 98 -1.75 -11.56 26.43
C SER A 98 -0.79 -11.94 27.57
N GLY A 99 0.06 -11.01 28.04
CA GLY A 99 0.93 -11.23 29.20
C GLY A 99 2.07 -12.24 29.00
N VAL A 100 2.47 -12.46 27.73
CA VAL A 100 3.63 -13.24 27.28
C VAL A 100 4.74 -12.31 26.83
#